data_AF-A0A8J7N7R3-F1
#
_entry.id   AF-A0A8J7N7R3-F1
#
_cell.length_a   1.000
_cell.length_b   1.000
_cell.length_c   1.000
_cell.angle_alpha   90.00
_cell.angle_beta   90.00
_cell.angle_gamma   90.00
#
_symmetry.space_group_name_H-M   'P 1'
#
loop_
_entity.id
_entity.type
_entity.pdbx_description
1 polymer ?
#
loop_
_entity_poly.entity_id
_entity_poly.type
_entity_poly.pdbx_seq_one_letter_code
_entity_poly.pdbx_strand_id
1 'polypeptide(L)'
;MNVLNLAGSHGEGRGAAAAGDRPASLLRAETAAMARLSAPIVMIALVNMGMSLTDTAMVSALYGAEALAAVAVGSDLCSILFYLSAGTLAGIVPFYTAAVVRDDAGARAGLRRAGLALVLMLAALLVPPLWTAPGWLARLGLDPGLLAEGAGYTRAMALTLVPMLGVALYRSILTAAEKPRVFLQVTAAMLPLNGVANWLLMTGAG
;
A
#
# COMPACT_ATOMS: atom_id res chain seq x y z
N MET A 1 28.75 34.51 51.86
CA MET A 1 29.62 33.40 52.30
C MET A 1 28.88 32.66 53.40
N ASN A 2 28.70 31.34 53.40
CA ASN A 2 29.51 30.29 52.81
C ASN A 2 28.61 29.13 52.35
N VAL A 3 28.50 28.97 51.04
CA VAL A 3 28.12 27.73 50.35
C VAL A 3 29.40 26.91 50.28
N LEU A 4 29.33 25.59 50.53
CA LEU A 4 30.42 24.59 50.59
C LEU A 4 30.71 24.11 52.01
N ASN A 5 30.02 23.05 52.48
CA ASN A 5 30.64 21.90 53.14
C ASN A 5 29.59 20.84 53.56
N LEU A 6 28.99 20.15 52.59
CA LEU A 6 28.40 18.82 52.81
C LEU A 6 28.87 17.93 51.66
N ALA A 7 30.16 17.58 51.73
CA ALA A 7 30.75 16.52 50.93
C ALA A 7 30.44 15.16 51.57
N GLY A 8 30.12 14.19 50.71
CA GLY A 8 30.58 12.82 50.89
C GLY A 8 29.57 11.83 51.48
N SER A 9 28.83 11.15 50.60
CA SER A 9 28.88 9.68 50.45
C SER A 9 27.66 9.17 49.68
N HIS A 10 27.90 8.12 48.88
CA HIS A 10 26.93 7.32 48.13
C HIS A 10 26.63 7.74 46.68
N GLY A 11 27.54 7.35 45.78
CA GLY A 11 27.14 6.43 44.71
C GLY A 11 27.05 6.99 43.30
N GLU A 12 28.16 7.46 42.75
CA GLU A 12 28.43 7.22 41.32
C GLU A 12 28.55 5.70 41.11
N GLY A 13 27.60 5.09 40.39
CA GLY A 13 27.65 3.63 40.17
C GLY A 13 26.32 2.93 39.87
N ARG A 14 25.40 3.56 39.13
CA ARG A 14 24.32 2.84 38.42
C ARG A 14 24.47 3.20 36.93
N GLY A 15 25.55 2.80 36.25
CA GLY A 15 25.76 1.40 35.89
C GLY A 15 24.57 0.97 35.04
N ALA A 16 24.55 1.23 33.72
CA ALA A 16 25.23 0.40 32.72
C ALA A 16 25.02 -1.14 32.91
N ALA A 17 23.99 -1.55 33.67
CA ALA A 17 23.72 -2.94 34.02
C ALA A 17 22.22 -3.26 33.94
N ALA A 18 21.70 -3.35 32.72
CA ALA A 18 20.50 -4.14 32.40
C ALA A 18 20.50 -4.62 30.92
N ALA A 19 21.70 -4.76 30.34
CA ALA A 19 21.92 -5.44 29.06
C ALA A 19 22.54 -6.84 29.26
N GLY A 20 22.43 -7.38 30.48
CA GLY A 20 22.81 -8.75 30.82
C GLY A 20 21.56 -9.60 30.96
N ASP A 21 21.48 -10.66 30.17
CA ASP A 21 20.47 -11.73 30.19
C ASP A 21 19.00 -11.28 30.10
N ARG A 22 18.59 -10.82 28.91
CA ARG A 22 17.21 -11.13 28.49
C ARG A 22 17.16 -12.65 28.30
N PRO A 23 16.41 -13.40 29.12
CA PRO A 23 16.40 -14.86 29.03
C PRO A 23 16.07 -15.27 27.60
N ALA A 24 16.86 -16.19 27.02
CA ALA A 24 16.73 -16.61 25.63
C ALA A 24 15.30 -17.06 25.27
N SER A 25 14.50 -17.46 26.26
CA SER A 25 13.07 -17.76 26.13
C SER A 25 12.19 -16.54 25.82
N LEU A 26 12.50 -15.35 26.35
CA LEU A 26 11.78 -14.11 26.03
C LEU A 26 12.11 -13.65 24.61
N LEU A 27 13.37 -13.69 24.20
CA LEU A 27 13.79 -13.39 22.82
C LEU A 27 13.16 -14.39 21.82
N ARG A 28 13.11 -15.68 22.17
CA ARG A 28 12.40 -16.71 21.38
C ARG A 28 10.89 -16.48 21.32
N ALA A 29 10.26 -16.07 22.42
CA ALA A 29 8.83 -15.77 22.45
C ALA A 29 8.50 -14.51 21.63
N GLU A 30 9.34 -13.47 21.73
CA GLU A 30 9.20 -12.22 20.99
C GLU A 30 9.43 -12.41 19.49
N THR A 31 10.46 -13.17 19.10
CA THR A 31 10.69 -13.55 17.69
C THR A 31 9.56 -14.42 17.13
N ALA A 32 9.03 -15.36 17.90
CA ALA A 32 7.86 -16.16 17.49
C ALA A 32 6.59 -15.31 17.36
N ALA A 33 6.37 -14.33 18.24
CA ALA A 33 5.26 -13.39 18.16
C ALA A 33 5.39 -12.47 16.93
N MET A 34 6.59 -11.94 16.69
CA MET A 34 6.94 -11.16 15.49
C MET A 34 6.70 -11.96 14.20
N ALA A 35 7.18 -13.21 14.15
CA ALA A 35 6.98 -14.11 13.01
C ALA A 35 5.50 -14.42 12.78
N ARG A 36 4.71 -14.60 13.85
CA ARG A 36 3.26 -14.85 13.74
C ARG A 36 2.50 -13.62 13.23
N LEU A 37 2.98 -12.41 13.54
CA LEU A 37 2.39 -11.15 13.06
C LEU A 37 2.81 -10.81 11.62
N SER A 38 4.04 -11.14 11.23
CA SER A 38 4.57 -10.84 9.89
C SER A 38 4.23 -11.93 8.87
N ALA A 39 4.04 -13.19 9.27
CA ALA A 39 3.69 -14.28 8.37
C ALA A 39 2.45 -13.99 7.48
N PRO A 40 1.34 -13.43 7.99
CA PRO A 40 0.20 -13.04 7.16
C PRO A 40 0.54 -11.95 6.14
N ILE A 41 1.40 -11.00 6.51
CA ILE A 41 1.81 -9.89 5.64
C ILE A 41 2.69 -10.43 4.51
N VAL A 42 3.65 -11.31 4.83
CA VAL A 42 4.49 -11.99 3.84
C VAL A 42 3.65 -12.84 2.90
N MET A 43 2.65 -13.56 3.42
CA MET A 43 1.72 -14.33 2.60
C MET A 43 0.93 -13.46 1.62
N ILE A 44 0.43 -12.30 2.07
CA ILE A 44 -0.25 -11.35 1.17
C ILE A 44 0.68 -10.88 0.06
N ALA A 45 1.94 -10.58 0.38
CA ALA A 45 2.92 -10.16 -0.62
C ALA A 45 3.24 -11.28 -1.63
N LEU A 46 3.39 -12.53 -1.17
CA LEU A 46 3.63 -13.69 -2.03
C LEU A 46 2.43 -13.98 -2.95
N VAL A 47 1.20 -13.86 -2.43
CA VAL A 47 -0.01 -14.04 -3.23
C VAL A 47 -0.13 -12.95 -4.29
N ASN A 48 0.12 -11.69 -3.94
CA ASN A 48 0.13 -10.59 -4.91
C ASN A 48 1.19 -10.79 -6.00
N MET A 49 2.39 -11.24 -5.62
CA MET A 49 3.45 -11.57 -6.58
C MET A 49 3.03 -12.71 -7.51
N GLY A 50 2.42 -13.77 -6.97
CA GLY A 50 1.93 -14.90 -7.76
C GLY A 50 0.82 -14.50 -8.75
N MET A 51 -0.09 -13.62 -8.34
CA MET A 51 -1.12 -13.05 -9.23
C MET A 51 -0.47 -12.28 -10.38
N SER A 52 0.45 -11.35 -10.09
CA SER A 52 1.17 -10.61 -11.13
C SER A 52 1.96 -11.50 -12.08
N LEU A 53 2.62 -12.55 -11.57
CA LEU A 53 3.37 -13.50 -12.40
C LEU A 53 2.44 -14.28 -13.35
N THR A 54 1.27 -14.68 -12.84
CA THR A 54 0.29 -15.46 -13.61
C THR A 54 -0.37 -14.60 -14.68
N ASP A 55 -0.75 -13.36 -14.37
CA ASP A 55 -1.33 -12.41 -15.32
C ASP A 55 -0.34 -12.14 -16.47
N THR A 56 0.94 -11.96 -16.12
CA THR A 56 2.02 -11.78 -17.10
C THR A 56 2.20 -13.03 -17.97
N ALA A 57 2.24 -14.21 -17.38
CA ALA A 57 2.35 -15.46 -18.13
C ALA A 57 1.17 -15.68 -19.08
N MET A 58 -0.06 -15.39 -18.65
CA MET A 58 -1.26 -15.53 -19.47
C MET A 58 -1.29 -14.55 -20.65
N VAL A 59 -0.93 -13.28 -20.44
CA VAL A 59 -0.85 -12.31 -21.54
C VAL A 59 0.25 -12.72 -22.53
N SER A 60 1.37 -13.29 -22.04
CA SER A 60 2.50 -13.72 -22.90
C SER A 60 2.11 -14.85 -23.84
N ALA A 61 1.27 -15.76 -23.35
CA ALA A 61 0.81 -16.93 -24.08
C ALA A 61 -0.26 -16.61 -25.13
N LEU A 62 -1.08 -15.57 -24.89
CA LEU A 62 -2.25 -15.25 -25.71
C LEU A 62 -1.99 -14.17 -26.77
N TYR A 63 -1.12 -13.19 -26.49
CA TYR A 63 -0.95 -12.00 -27.33
C TYR A 63 0.48 -11.77 -27.82
N GLY A 64 1.41 -12.68 -27.51
CA GLY A 64 2.82 -12.57 -27.89
C GLY A 64 3.61 -11.56 -27.05
N ALA A 65 4.92 -11.51 -27.28
CA ALA A 65 5.84 -10.73 -26.45
C ALA A 65 5.65 -9.20 -26.55
N GLU A 66 5.15 -8.71 -27.70
CA GLU A 66 4.91 -7.28 -27.92
C GLU A 66 3.72 -6.78 -27.08
N ALA A 67 2.54 -7.41 -27.16
CA ALA A 67 1.42 -7.02 -26.31
C ALA A 67 1.73 -7.13 -24.80
N LEU A 68 2.57 -8.10 -24.41
CA LEU A 68 3.05 -8.21 -23.04
C LEU A 68 3.87 -7.00 -22.59
N ALA A 69 4.79 -6.54 -23.42
CA ALA A 69 5.63 -5.40 -23.09
C ALA A 69 4.81 -4.10 -22.95
N ALA A 70 3.76 -3.91 -23.76
CA ALA A 70 2.86 -2.76 -23.68
C ALA A 70 2.06 -2.76 -22.36
N VAL A 71 1.54 -3.93 -21.98
CA VAL A 71 0.81 -4.13 -20.72
C VAL A 71 1.74 -3.93 -19.51
N ALA A 72 2.95 -4.49 -19.55
CA ALA A 72 3.95 -4.36 -18.49
C ALA A 72 4.33 -2.90 -18.24
N VAL A 73 4.63 -2.14 -19.30
CA VAL A 73 4.98 -0.72 -19.17
C VAL A 73 3.83 0.10 -18.56
N GLY A 74 2.60 -0.15 -18.99
CA GLY A 74 1.41 0.51 -18.44
C GLY A 74 1.15 0.16 -16.97
N SER A 75 1.30 -1.11 -16.61
CA SER A 75 1.06 -1.60 -15.25
C SER A 75 2.14 -1.15 -14.26
N ASP A 76 3.40 -1.12 -14.70
CA ASP A 76 4.53 -0.63 -13.91
C ASP A 76 4.39 0.86 -13.61
N LEU A 77 4.06 1.66 -14.63
CA LEU A 77 3.81 3.08 -14.45
C LEU A 77 2.65 3.32 -13.47
N CYS A 78 1.54 2.60 -13.63
CA CYS A 78 0.40 2.67 -12.72
C CYS A 78 0.82 2.29 -11.28
N SER A 79 1.61 1.23 -11.12
CA SER A 79 2.10 0.74 -9.83
C SER A 79 2.99 1.75 -9.12
N ILE A 80 3.93 2.39 -9.85
CA ILE A 80 4.78 3.45 -9.31
C ILE A 80 3.94 4.61 -8.77
N LEU A 81 2.98 5.08 -9.58
CA LEU A 81 2.09 6.18 -9.20
C LEU A 81 1.19 5.81 -8.01
N PHE A 82 0.69 4.56 -8.00
CA PHE A 82 -0.12 4.04 -6.91
C PHE A 82 0.68 3.97 -5.60
N TYR A 83 1.90 3.42 -5.60
CA TYR A 83 2.70 3.29 -4.39
C TYR A 83 3.15 4.65 -3.84
N LEU A 84 3.50 5.60 -4.71
CA LEU A 84 3.78 6.98 -4.31
C LEU A 84 2.58 7.61 -3.58
N SER A 85 1.39 7.41 -4.13
CA SER A 85 0.14 7.91 -3.56
C SER A 85 -0.22 7.19 -2.26
N ALA A 86 -0.07 5.86 -2.21
CA ALA A 86 -0.33 5.06 -1.04
C ALA A 86 0.57 5.46 0.14
N GLY A 87 1.84 5.74 -0.13
CA GLY A 87 2.77 6.30 0.87
C GLY A 87 2.31 7.67 1.39
N THR A 88 1.84 8.54 0.49
CA THR A 88 1.29 9.85 0.88
C THR A 88 0.03 9.70 1.75
N LEU A 89 -0.88 8.80 1.38
CA LEU A 89 -2.09 8.49 2.15
C LEU A 89 -1.76 7.87 3.51
N ALA A 90 -0.70 7.07 3.61
CA ALA A 90 -0.25 6.48 4.87
C ALA A 90 0.14 7.56 5.92
N GLY A 91 0.47 8.78 5.49
CA GLY A 91 0.71 9.92 6.39
C GLY A 91 -0.49 10.27 7.29
N ILE A 92 -1.72 9.90 6.93
CA ILE A 92 -2.92 10.12 7.76
C ILE A 92 -2.99 9.17 8.96
N VAL A 93 -2.34 7.99 8.88
CA VAL A 93 -2.44 6.91 9.87
C VAL A 93 -2.15 7.37 11.30
N PRO A 94 -1.01 8.01 11.63
CA PRO A 94 -0.70 8.41 13.00
C PRO A 94 -1.73 9.38 13.59
N PHE A 95 -2.22 10.33 12.80
CA PHE A 95 -3.26 11.27 13.22
C PHE A 95 -4.59 10.57 13.46
N TYR A 96 -4.94 9.61 12.61
CA TYR A 96 -6.17 8.85 12.75
C TYR A 96 -6.13 7.94 13.98
N THR A 97 -5.01 7.24 14.22
CA THR A 97 -4.81 6.45 15.44
C THR A 97 -4.90 7.32 16.69
N ALA A 98 -4.26 8.50 16.71
CA ALA A 98 -4.39 9.43 17.83
C ALA A 98 -5.84 9.87 18.09
N ALA A 99 -6.60 10.15 17.02
CA ALA A 99 -8.03 10.50 17.13
C ALA A 99 -8.89 9.32 17.63
N VAL A 100 -8.54 8.08 17.26
CA VAL A 100 -9.21 6.86 17.75
C VAL A 100 -8.94 6.67 19.25
N VAL A 101 -7.68 6.79 19.69
CA VAL A 101 -7.30 6.64 21.11
C VAL A 101 -7.99 7.68 22.00
N ARG A 102 -8.20 8.89 21.49
CA ARG A 102 -8.91 9.98 22.19
C ARG A 102 -10.44 9.90 22.10
N ASP A 103 -10.98 8.89 21.42
CA ASP A 103 -12.39 8.76 21.02
C ASP A 103 -13.01 10.02 20.38
N ASP A 104 -12.19 10.81 19.69
CA ASP A 104 -12.63 12.06 19.09
C ASP A 104 -13.32 11.79 17.75
N ALA A 105 -14.65 11.74 17.76
CA ALA A 105 -15.46 11.54 16.56
C ALA A 105 -15.31 12.68 15.54
N GLY A 106 -15.13 13.92 15.99
CA GLY A 106 -14.98 15.09 15.13
C GLY A 106 -13.66 15.07 14.37
N ALA A 107 -12.56 14.79 15.07
CA ALA A 107 -11.24 14.62 14.46
C ALA A 107 -11.22 13.45 13.46
N ARG A 108 -11.82 12.30 13.81
CA ARG A 108 -11.95 11.17 12.88
C ARG A 108 -12.73 11.55 11.61
N ALA A 109 -13.85 12.27 11.73
CA ALA A 109 -14.63 12.72 10.57
C ALA A 109 -13.89 13.77 9.73
N GLY A 110 -13.13 14.67 10.36
CA GLY A 110 -12.25 15.63 9.68
C GLY A 110 -11.16 14.93 8.88
N LEU A 111 -10.46 13.97 9.49
CA LEU A 111 -9.40 13.19 8.84
C LEU A 111 -9.92 12.31 7.70
N ARG A 112 -11.12 11.73 7.81
CA ARG A 112 -11.76 11.01 6.69
C ARG A 112 -12.01 11.91 5.50
N ARG A 113 -12.55 13.12 5.72
CA ARG A 113 -12.80 14.10 4.66
C ARG A 113 -11.49 14.61 4.05
N ALA A 114 -10.48 14.89 4.87
CA ALA A 114 -9.15 15.28 4.41
C ALA A 114 -8.50 14.17 3.58
N GLY A 115 -8.61 12.91 4.00
CA GLY A 115 -8.13 11.77 3.24
C GLY A 115 -8.85 11.62 1.90
N LEU A 116 -10.18 11.78 1.88
CA LEU A 116 -10.93 11.73 0.63
C LEU A 116 -10.57 12.88 -0.32
N ALA A 117 -10.40 14.10 0.22
CA ALA A 117 -9.91 15.24 -0.56
C ALA A 117 -8.50 14.98 -1.12
N LEU A 118 -7.62 14.36 -0.33
CA LEU A 118 -6.29 13.96 -0.77
C LEU A 118 -6.34 12.90 -1.87
N VAL A 119 -7.23 11.90 -1.78
CA VAL A 119 -7.47 10.92 -2.85
C VAL A 119 -7.91 11.62 -4.13
N LEU A 120 -8.86 12.55 -4.05
CA LEU A 120 -9.34 13.30 -5.22
C LEU A 120 -8.22 14.18 -5.82
N MET A 121 -7.40 14.81 -4.98
CA MET A 121 -6.27 15.62 -5.43
C MET A 121 -5.22 14.77 -6.14
N LEU A 122 -4.84 13.62 -5.55
CA LEU A 122 -3.89 12.68 -6.16
C LEU A 122 -4.44 12.09 -7.46
N ALA A 123 -5.73 11.73 -7.48
CA ALA A 123 -6.39 11.27 -8.71
C ALA A 123 -6.36 12.34 -9.79
N ALA A 124 -6.74 13.58 -9.47
CA ALA A 124 -6.72 14.69 -10.43
C ALA A 124 -5.31 14.98 -10.96
N LEU A 125 -4.28 14.79 -10.14
CA LEU A 125 -2.88 15.01 -10.52
C LEU A 125 -2.30 13.86 -11.37
N LEU A 126 -2.64 12.62 -11.05
CA LEU A 126 -1.97 11.42 -11.59
C LEU A 126 -2.72 10.74 -12.72
N VAL A 127 -4.05 10.89 -12.80
CA VAL A 127 -4.85 10.33 -13.89
C VAL A 127 -4.50 10.97 -15.25
N PRO A 128 -4.37 12.31 -15.39
CA PRO A 128 -4.02 12.91 -16.68
C PRO A 128 -2.67 12.47 -17.28
N PRO A 129 -1.54 12.43 -16.52
CA PRO A 129 -0.27 11.95 -17.07
C PRO A 129 -0.30 10.45 -17.38
N LEU A 130 -1.06 9.64 -16.62
CA LEU A 130 -1.24 8.22 -16.91
C LEU A 130 -2.13 7.99 -18.15
N TRP A 131 -3.14 8.83 -18.36
CA TRP A 131 -4.01 8.78 -19.54
C TRP A 131 -3.26 9.14 -20.84
N THR A 132 -2.31 10.07 -20.73
CA THR A 132 -1.47 10.54 -21.85
C THR A 132 -0.13 9.78 -21.95
N ALA A 133 0.05 8.74 -21.13
CA ALA A 133 1.25 7.90 -21.06
C ALA A 133 1.79 7.49 -22.44
N PRO A 134 1.00 6.90 -23.36
CA PRO A 134 1.51 6.51 -24.67
C PRO A 134 2.21 7.65 -25.45
N GLY A 135 1.75 8.90 -25.29
CA GLY A 135 2.30 10.03 -26.01
C GLY A 135 3.67 10.49 -25.51
N TRP A 136 3.88 10.53 -24.19
CA TRP A 136 5.16 10.98 -23.63
C TRP A 136 6.15 9.84 -23.42
N LEU A 137 5.71 8.60 -23.22
CA LEU A 137 6.60 7.43 -23.19
C LEU A 137 7.28 7.21 -24.55
N ALA A 138 6.61 7.51 -25.67
CA ALA A 138 7.22 7.47 -26.99
C ALA A 138 8.44 8.40 -27.09
N ARG A 139 8.43 9.53 -26.37
CA ARG A 139 9.55 10.48 -26.33
C ARG A 139 10.72 9.98 -25.47
N LEU A 140 10.50 8.98 -24.63
CA LEU A 140 11.52 8.34 -23.79
C LEU A 140 12.21 7.16 -24.50
N GLY A 141 11.92 6.94 -25.79
CA GLY A 141 12.55 5.90 -26.60
C GLY A 141 11.81 4.56 -26.61
N LEU A 142 10.55 4.53 -26.13
CA LEU A 142 9.69 3.36 -26.26
C LEU A 142 9.08 3.27 -27.65
N ASP A 143 8.93 2.05 -28.14
CA ASP A 143 8.41 1.77 -29.48
C ASP A 143 6.99 2.33 -29.67
N PRO A 144 6.74 3.18 -30.69
CA PRO A 144 5.42 3.77 -30.91
C PRO A 144 4.32 2.76 -31.27
N GLY A 145 4.67 1.65 -31.93
CA GLY A 145 3.73 0.57 -32.27
C GLY A 145 3.24 -0.13 -31.02
N LEU A 146 4.17 -0.45 -30.12
CA LEU A 146 3.89 -1.01 -28.80
C LEU A 146 2.96 -0.12 -27.96
N LEU A 147 3.23 1.18 -27.94
CA LEU A 147 2.44 2.15 -27.16
C LEU A 147 1.05 2.38 -27.74
N ALA A 148 0.89 2.26 -29.06
CA ALA A 148 -0.41 2.34 -29.71
C ALA A 148 -1.31 1.16 -29.32
N GLU A 149 -0.77 -0.07 -29.27
CA GLU A 149 -1.49 -1.25 -28.81
C GLU A 149 -1.85 -1.17 -27.31
N GLY A 150 -0.94 -0.65 -26.48
CA GLY A 150 -1.14 -0.48 -25.04
C GLY A 150 -2.03 0.69 -24.61
N ALA A 151 -2.43 1.58 -25.54
CA ALA A 151 -3.13 2.82 -25.20
C ALA A 151 -4.50 2.59 -24.56
N GLY A 152 -5.24 1.58 -25.01
CA GLY A 152 -6.51 1.19 -24.40
C GLY A 152 -6.31 0.72 -22.96
N TYR A 153 -5.29 -0.11 -22.73
CA TYR A 153 -4.94 -0.63 -21.42
C TYR A 153 -4.50 0.47 -20.44
N THR A 154 -3.64 1.41 -20.87
CA THR A 154 -3.18 2.52 -19.99
C THR A 154 -4.32 3.44 -19.59
N ARG A 155 -5.28 3.70 -20.49
CA ARG A 155 -6.49 4.48 -20.17
C ARG A 155 -7.41 3.74 -19.19
N ALA A 156 -7.60 2.44 -19.38
CA ALA A 156 -8.35 1.62 -18.43
C ALA A 156 -7.68 1.64 -17.04
N MET A 157 -6.37 1.45 -16.98
CA MET A 157 -5.57 1.56 -15.75
C MET A 157 -5.72 2.92 -15.07
N ALA A 158 -5.68 4.01 -15.84
CA ALA A 158 -5.87 5.36 -15.32
C ALA A 158 -7.23 5.54 -14.62
N LEU A 159 -8.30 4.93 -15.13
CA LEU A 159 -9.61 4.94 -14.48
C LEU A 159 -9.63 4.10 -13.20
N THR A 160 -8.94 2.95 -13.19
CA THR A 160 -8.86 2.08 -12.01
C THR A 160 -8.02 2.65 -10.87
N LEU A 161 -7.13 3.60 -11.17
CA LEU A 161 -6.28 4.23 -10.15
C LEU A 161 -7.13 4.94 -9.09
N VAL A 162 -8.22 5.62 -9.48
CA VAL A 162 -9.09 6.35 -8.55
C VAL A 162 -9.71 5.44 -7.48
N PRO A 163 -10.42 4.35 -7.82
CA PRO A 163 -10.93 3.42 -6.80
C PRO A 163 -9.81 2.72 -6.03
N MET A 164 -8.66 2.42 -6.65
CA MET A 164 -7.51 1.86 -5.93
C MET A 164 -7.04 2.77 -4.78
N LEU A 165 -6.91 4.08 -5.04
CA LEU A 165 -6.55 5.07 -4.01
C LEU A 165 -7.60 5.16 -2.90
N GLY A 166 -8.88 5.08 -3.25
CA GLY A 166 -9.96 5.03 -2.27
C GLY A 166 -9.87 3.80 -1.35
N VAL A 167 -9.62 2.62 -1.92
CA VAL A 167 -9.42 1.38 -1.15
C VAL A 167 -8.18 1.48 -0.27
N ALA A 168 -7.08 2.04 -0.78
CA ALA A 168 -5.85 2.24 -0.01
C ALA A 168 -6.06 3.17 1.19
N LEU A 169 -6.81 4.27 1.02
CA LEU A 169 -7.20 5.15 2.12
C LEU A 169 -8.05 4.41 3.16
N TYR A 170 -9.07 3.67 2.72
CA TYR A 170 -9.97 2.96 3.62
C TYR A 170 -9.26 1.85 4.40
N ARG A 171 -8.36 1.12 3.73
CA ARG A 171 -7.42 0.19 4.36
C ARG A 171 -6.65 0.86 5.48
N SER A 172 -6.01 1.99 5.16
CA SER A 172 -5.16 2.74 6.10
C SER A 172 -5.94 3.18 7.33
N ILE A 173 -7.17 3.67 7.14
CA ILE A 173 -8.09 4.06 8.22
C ILE A 173 -8.52 2.87 9.08
N LEU A 174 -8.89 1.74 8.46
CA LEU A 174 -9.32 0.54 9.20
C LEU A 174 -8.16 -0.09 9.97
N THR A 175 -6.97 -0.09 9.41
CA THR A 175 -5.75 -0.52 10.10
C THR A 175 -5.42 0.41 11.26
N ALA A 176 -5.50 1.74 11.07
CA ALA A 176 -5.30 2.73 12.12
C ALA A 176 -6.31 2.64 13.26
N ALA A 177 -7.52 2.14 12.98
CA ALA A 177 -8.59 1.91 13.95
C ALA A 177 -8.53 0.54 14.64
N GLU A 178 -7.46 -0.22 14.47
CA GLU A 178 -7.30 -1.60 14.98
C GLU A 178 -8.40 -2.56 14.49
N LYS A 179 -8.98 -2.30 13.32
CA LYS A 179 -9.99 -3.16 12.66
C LYS A 179 -9.47 -3.80 11.36
N PRO A 180 -8.24 -4.37 11.30
CA PRO A 180 -7.72 -4.96 10.07
C PRO A 180 -8.53 -6.18 9.60
N ARG A 181 -9.22 -6.89 10.51
CA ARG A 181 -10.11 -8.02 10.17
C ARG A 181 -11.26 -7.64 9.26
N VAL A 182 -11.83 -6.44 9.42
CA VAL A 182 -12.91 -5.94 8.56
C VAL A 182 -12.40 -5.72 7.15
N PHE A 183 -11.20 -5.13 7.03
CA PHE A 183 -10.55 -4.94 5.73
C PHE A 183 -10.25 -6.29 5.04
N LEU A 184 -9.78 -7.29 5.81
CA LEU A 184 -9.54 -8.64 5.31
C LEU A 184 -10.83 -9.27 4.75
N GLN A 185 -11.95 -9.16 5.47
CA GLN A 185 -13.24 -9.69 5.02
C GLN A 185 -13.71 -9.02 3.72
N VAL A 186 -13.61 -7.69 3.64
CA VAL A 186 -13.98 -6.93 2.42
C VAL A 186 -13.08 -7.32 1.24
N THR A 187 -11.78 -7.46 1.47
CA THR A 187 -10.83 -7.84 0.41
C THR A 187 -11.04 -9.29 -0.04
N ALA A 188 -11.29 -10.20 0.91
CA ALA A 188 -11.61 -11.59 0.59
C ALA A 188 -12.91 -11.71 -0.22
N ALA A 189 -13.90 -10.83 0.01
CA ALA A 189 -15.13 -10.76 -0.78
C ALA A 189 -14.92 -10.15 -2.19
N MET A 190 -13.90 -9.31 -2.37
CA MET A 190 -13.53 -8.74 -3.68
C MET A 190 -12.95 -9.77 -4.64
N LEU A 191 -12.24 -10.80 -4.15
CA LEU A 191 -11.64 -11.84 -4.99
C LEU A 191 -12.67 -12.64 -5.81
N PRO A 192 -13.75 -13.21 -5.23
CA PRO A 192 -14.80 -13.86 -6.02
C PRO A 192 -15.56 -12.87 -6.90
N LEU A 193 -15.76 -11.61 -6.46
CA LEU A 193 -16.41 -10.59 -7.29
C LEU A 193 -15.57 -10.26 -8.54
N ASN A 194 -14.25 -10.18 -8.40
CA ASN A 194 -13.33 -9.99 -9.52
C ASN A 194 -13.39 -11.17 -10.50
N GLY A 195 -13.37 -12.41 -9.99
CA GLY A 195 -13.52 -13.62 -10.81
C GLY A 195 -14.86 -13.67 -11.57
N VAL A 196 -15.97 -13.31 -10.92
CA VAL A 196 -17.30 -13.24 -11.55
C VAL A 196 -17.36 -12.11 -12.59
N ALA A 197 -16.80 -10.94 -12.29
CA ALA A 197 -16.77 -9.81 -13.23
C ALA A 197 -15.92 -10.13 -14.47
N ASN A 198 -14.74 -10.73 -14.29
CA ASN A 198 -13.92 -11.20 -15.40
C ASN A 198 -14.65 -12.27 -16.21
N TRP A 199 -15.29 -13.24 -15.56
CA TRP A 199 -16.07 -14.27 -16.25
C TRP A 199 -17.22 -13.67 -17.05
N LEU A 200 -17.99 -12.72 -16.48
CA LEU A 200 -19.09 -12.02 -17.17
C LEU A 200 -18.60 -11.15 -18.34
N LEU A 201 -17.52 -10.39 -18.18
CA LEU A 201 -16.95 -9.57 -19.25
C LEU A 201 -16.37 -10.44 -20.38
N MET A 202 -15.85 -11.62 -20.05
CA MET A 202 -15.23 -12.54 -21.00
C MET A 202 -16.24 -13.49 -21.67
N THR A 203 -17.41 -13.74 -21.06
CA THR A 203 -18.49 -14.58 -21.62
C THR A 203 -19.67 -13.79 -22.20
N GLY A 204 -19.79 -12.48 -21.93
CA GLY A 204 -20.59 -11.57 -22.75
C GLY A 204 -21.29 -10.42 -22.00
N ALA A 205 -20.82 -9.19 -22.25
CA ALA A 205 -21.64 -8.24 -22.99
C ALA A 205 -20.93 -8.08 -24.35
N GLY A 206 -21.63 -8.41 -25.44
CA GLY A 206 -21.05 -8.58 -26.79
C GLY A 206 -20.34 -7.37 -27.38
#